data_AF-A0A1V6HZP3-F1
#
_entry.id   AF-A0A1V6HZP3-F1
#
_cell.length_a   1.000
_cell.length_b   1.000
_cell.length_c   1.000
_cell.angle_alpha   90.00
_cell.angle_beta   90.00
_cell.angle_gamma   90.00
#
_symmetry.space_group_name_H-M   'P 1'
#
loop_
_entity.id
_entity.type
_entity.pdbx_description
1 polymer ?
#
loop_
_entity_poly.entity_id
_entity_poly.type
_entity_poly.pdbx_seq_one_letter_code
_entity_poly.pdbx_strand_id
1 'polypeptide(L)'
;MNAGGGYDEYLWNNNMTDSLLFVEMDGMYSVTATNYNSTHTLGCSDSDTMIVTFIPNAMVDLGPDQCVTEGPVNLDATYSPGFSYQWSTGENSPVINLTQPGIYDISVNVFYATPDMCSAKDTVHIKIIPEPIPPLPDTLFMCAHQARILTAEQPNYNNLYNFIWSTGNSSTMQTLSDMSPGIYVIQVKIIGCDTLTDSTKVTVESCDITIPNVFTPNGDGINDQFQITNLEYYPNSEIKIYNRWGKKIYESENYQGNWNGDVTEGTYFYILRLNYGNGTLKEFHGTITVLKN
;
A
#
# COMPACT_ATOMS: atom_id res chain seq x y z
N MET A 1 -35.21 16.93 46.22
CA MET A 1 -35.74 18.32 46.15
C MET A 1 -35.92 18.84 47.55
N ASN A 2 -35.70 20.14 47.78
CA ASN A 2 -35.77 20.76 49.11
C ASN A 2 -36.71 21.98 49.03
N ALA A 3 -37.81 21.94 49.78
CA ALA A 3 -38.81 23.01 49.82
C ALA A 3 -38.43 24.18 50.75
N GLY A 4 -37.21 24.18 51.30
CA GLY A 4 -36.77 25.12 52.32
C GLY A 4 -37.32 24.77 53.71
N GLY A 5 -36.77 25.40 54.75
CA GLY A 5 -37.22 25.22 56.15
C GLY A 5 -38.04 26.41 56.67
N GLY A 6 -38.74 26.22 57.78
CA GLY A 6 -39.44 27.30 58.49
C GLY A 6 -40.95 27.40 58.23
N TYR A 7 -41.55 26.36 57.66
CA TYR A 7 -43.00 26.24 57.51
C TYR A 7 -43.58 25.16 58.44
N ASP A 8 -44.85 25.30 58.83
CA ASP A 8 -45.51 24.36 59.74
C ASP A 8 -45.89 23.03 59.07
N GLU A 9 -46.20 23.04 57.77
CA GLU A 9 -46.55 21.84 56.99
C GLU A 9 -46.11 21.94 55.52
N TYR A 10 -45.78 20.79 54.93
CA TYR A 10 -45.53 20.63 53.51
C TYR A 10 -46.46 19.54 52.96
N LEU A 11 -46.95 19.73 51.74
CA LEU A 11 -47.71 18.71 51.01
C LEU A 11 -47.25 18.65 49.56
N TRP A 12 -46.59 17.56 49.21
CA TRP A 12 -46.21 17.26 47.84
C TRP A 12 -47.38 16.61 47.07
N ASN A 13 -47.39 16.73 45.74
CA ASN A 13 -48.40 16.11 44.87
C ASN A 13 -48.42 14.57 44.90
N ASN A 14 -47.42 13.93 45.50
CA ASN A 14 -47.38 12.49 45.77
C ASN A 14 -47.76 12.14 47.22
N ASN A 15 -48.39 13.08 47.95
CA ASN A 15 -48.82 12.96 49.34
C ASN A 15 -47.68 12.84 50.38
N MET A 16 -46.44 13.12 50.00
CA MET A 16 -45.34 13.23 50.97
C MET A 16 -45.43 14.55 51.72
N THR A 17 -44.98 14.57 52.98
CA THR A 17 -45.11 15.74 53.87
C THR A 17 -43.79 16.27 54.44
N ASP A 18 -42.67 15.64 54.09
CA ASP A 18 -41.34 16.10 54.50
C ASP A 18 -40.89 17.30 53.65
N SER A 19 -40.08 18.19 54.22
CA SER A 19 -39.47 19.31 53.48
C SER A 19 -38.47 18.86 52.42
N LEU A 20 -37.97 17.61 52.51
CA LEU A 20 -37.11 16.96 51.54
C LEU A 20 -37.88 15.84 50.82
N LEU A 21 -37.93 15.90 49.49
CA LEU A 21 -38.46 14.83 48.65
C LEU A 21 -37.34 14.15 47.85
N PHE A 22 -37.19 12.84 48.01
CA PHE A 22 -36.36 12.00 47.13
C PHE A 22 -37.21 11.56 45.93
N VAL A 23 -36.69 11.75 44.71
CA VAL A 23 -37.37 11.43 43.46
C VAL A 23 -36.53 10.45 42.65
N GLU A 24 -37.18 9.44 42.08
CA GLU A 24 -36.53 8.36 41.32
C GLU A 24 -37.09 8.22 39.90
N MET A 25 -38.13 8.99 39.55
CA MET A 25 -38.78 8.98 38.25
C MET A 25 -38.95 10.40 37.72
N ASP A 26 -39.01 10.52 36.41
CA ASP A 26 -39.36 11.75 35.73
C ASP A 26 -40.79 12.19 36.08
N GLY A 27 -41.02 13.50 36.10
CA GLY A 27 -42.34 14.03 36.40
C GLY A 27 -42.35 15.48 36.83
N MET A 28 -43.56 16.03 36.86
CA MET A 28 -43.82 17.32 37.48
C MET A 28 -44.15 17.10 38.95
N TYR A 29 -43.35 17.71 39.82
CA TYR A 29 -43.53 17.69 41.26
C TYR A 29 -43.93 19.09 41.72
N SER A 30 -44.92 19.16 42.58
CA SER A 30 -45.35 20.42 43.20
C SER A 30 -45.40 20.25 44.71
N VAL A 31 -45.01 21.27 45.44
CA VAL A 31 -45.11 21.33 46.90
C VAL A 31 -45.93 22.54 47.31
N THR A 32 -46.84 22.34 48.24
CA THR A 32 -47.52 23.43 48.95
C THR A 32 -46.95 23.51 50.36
N ALA A 33 -46.45 24.68 50.75
CA ALA A 33 -45.98 24.95 52.10
C ALA A 33 -47.00 25.83 52.83
N THR A 34 -47.32 25.49 54.07
CA THR A 34 -48.40 26.11 54.84
C THR A 34 -47.88 26.56 56.21
N ASN A 35 -48.29 27.78 56.61
CA ASN A 35 -48.16 28.27 57.98
C ASN A 35 -49.53 28.47 58.62
N TYR A 36 -49.66 28.02 59.85
CA TYR A 36 -50.84 28.16 60.67
C TYR A 36 -50.74 29.39 61.56
N ASN A 37 -51.88 30.00 61.87
CA ASN A 37 -51.92 31.05 62.88
C ASN A 37 -51.92 30.44 64.30
N SER A 38 -51.87 31.30 65.33
CA SER A 38 -51.82 30.89 66.74
C SER A 38 -53.01 30.04 67.22
N THR A 39 -54.09 29.93 66.43
CA THR A 39 -55.26 29.08 66.71
C THR A 39 -55.27 27.79 65.90
N HIS A 40 -54.14 27.41 65.27
CA HIS A 40 -54.03 26.22 64.40
C HIS A 40 -55.06 26.20 63.26
N THR A 41 -55.43 27.37 62.76
CA THR A 41 -56.24 27.52 61.53
C THR A 41 -55.36 28.02 60.40
N LEU A 42 -55.68 27.62 59.16
CA LEU A 42 -54.87 27.91 57.97
C LEU A 42 -54.60 29.43 57.88
N GLY A 43 -53.33 29.83 57.95
CA GLY A 43 -52.90 31.23 57.92
C GLY A 43 -52.59 31.68 56.49
N CYS A 44 -51.48 31.17 55.94
CA CYS A 44 -51.05 31.40 54.56
C CYS A 44 -50.44 30.11 53.98
N SER A 45 -50.65 29.88 52.68
CA SER A 45 -50.01 28.80 51.93
C SER A 45 -49.49 29.33 50.60
N ASP A 46 -48.37 28.81 50.14
CA ASP A 46 -47.83 29.08 48.79
C ASP A 46 -47.41 27.76 48.14
N SER A 47 -47.33 27.74 46.81
CA SER A 47 -46.99 26.53 46.05
C SER A 47 -46.00 26.81 44.94
N ASP A 48 -45.05 25.90 44.77
CA ASP A 48 -44.10 25.93 43.66
C ASP A 48 -44.06 24.58 42.92
N THR A 49 -43.64 24.61 41.67
CA THR A 49 -43.58 23.44 40.78
C THR A 49 -42.21 23.29 40.16
N MET A 50 -41.73 22.05 40.05
CA MET A 50 -40.49 21.70 39.40
C MET A 50 -40.69 20.49 38.48
N ILE A 51 -40.07 20.53 37.30
CA ILE A 51 -40.01 19.38 36.38
C ILE A 51 -38.68 18.68 36.61
N VAL A 52 -38.72 17.38 36.86
CA VAL A 52 -37.54 16.51 37.00
C VAL A 52 -37.46 15.60 35.78
N THR A 53 -36.30 15.60 35.11
CA THR A 53 -36.01 14.73 33.96
C THR A 53 -34.74 13.95 34.26
N PHE A 54 -34.81 12.62 34.25
CA PHE A 54 -33.63 11.76 34.33
C PHE A 54 -33.04 11.58 32.94
N ILE A 55 -31.73 11.81 32.83
CA ILE A 55 -30.99 11.72 31.57
C ILE A 55 -30.16 10.43 31.63
N PRO A 56 -30.29 9.51 30.67
CA PRO A 56 -29.45 8.33 30.61
C PRO A 56 -27.97 8.72 30.46
N ASN A 57 -27.09 8.05 31.20
CA ASN A 57 -25.65 8.23 31.02
C ASN A 57 -25.23 7.77 29.63
N ALA A 58 -24.52 8.61 28.90
CA ALA A 58 -23.93 8.27 27.61
C ALA A 58 -22.68 7.40 27.80
N MET A 59 -22.58 6.31 27.03
CA MET A 59 -21.34 5.54 26.87
C MET A 59 -21.27 5.04 25.42
N VAL A 60 -20.06 4.95 24.89
CA VAL A 60 -19.78 4.38 23.58
C VAL A 60 -18.38 3.79 23.59
N ASP A 61 -18.23 2.62 22.99
CA ASP A 61 -16.98 1.87 22.85
C ASP A 61 -17.02 1.14 21.50
N LEU A 62 -16.19 1.58 20.57
CA LEU A 62 -16.02 1.03 19.22
C LEU A 62 -15.06 -0.16 19.20
N GLY A 63 -14.50 -0.53 20.35
CA GLY A 63 -13.52 -1.59 20.50
C GLY A 63 -12.09 -1.16 20.14
N PRO A 64 -11.16 -2.13 20.05
CA PRO A 64 -9.76 -1.85 19.76
C PRO A 64 -9.53 -1.47 18.29
N ASP A 65 -8.39 -0.82 18.03
CA ASP A 65 -7.87 -0.58 16.68
C ASP A 65 -7.76 -1.89 15.88
N GLN A 66 -8.06 -1.82 14.57
CA GLN A 66 -8.10 -3.00 13.70
C GLN A 66 -7.24 -2.82 12.45
N CYS A 67 -6.57 -3.91 12.05
CA CYS A 67 -5.92 -4.03 10.75
C CYS A 67 -6.41 -5.32 10.10
N VAL A 68 -7.13 -5.21 9.00
CA VAL A 68 -7.76 -6.35 8.30
C VAL A 68 -7.42 -6.35 6.82
N THR A 69 -7.37 -7.54 6.23
CA THR A 69 -7.05 -7.73 4.81
C THR A 69 -8.25 -7.70 3.88
N GLU A 70 -9.47 -7.87 4.43
CA GLU A 70 -10.71 -7.77 3.67
C GLU A 70 -11.76 -7.01 4.47
N GLY A 71 -12.63 -6.29 3.75
CA GLY A 71 -13.81 -5.63 4.31
C GLY A 71 -15.08 -6.45 4.11
N PRO A 72 -16.22 -5.98 4.64
CA PRO A 72 -16.40 -4.72 5.35
C PRO A 72 -16.04 -4.80 6.84
N VAL A 73 -15.57 -3.68 7.40
CA VAL A 73 -15.48 -3.48 8.86
C VAL A 73 -16.74 -2.76 9.33
N ASN A 74 -17.44 -3.38 10.28
CA ASN A 74 -18.65 -2.83 10.89
C ASN A 74 -18.29 -2.12 12.19
N LEU A 75 -18.67 -0.84 12.31
CA LEU A 75 -18.54 -0.08 13.55
C LEU A 75 -19.93 0.20 14.09
N ASP A 76 -20.20 -0.30 15.30
CA ASP A 76 -21.50 -0.22 15.96
C ASP A 76 -21.39 0.63 17.23
N ALA A 77 -22.06 1.79 17.23
CA ALA A 77 -22.17 2.68 18.38
C ALA A 77 -23.52 2.54 19.09
N THR A 78 -24.36 1.56 18.70
CA THR A 78 -25.71 1.38 19.24
C THR A 78 -25.67 1.22 20.76
N TYR A 79 -26.37 2.12 21.45
CA TYR A 79 -26.46 2.08 22.91
C TYR A 79 -27.89 1.82 23.38
N SER A 80 -28.73 2.87 23.43
CA SER A 80 -30.14 2.75 23.83
C SER A 80 -31.03 3.66 22.99
N PRO A 81 -32.37 3.42 22.96
CA PRO A 81 -33.29 4.30 22.25
C PRO A 81 -33.19 5.76 22.74
N GLY A 82 -33.29 6.71 21.81
CA GLY A 82 -33.27 8.15 22.09
C GLY A 82 -31.89 8.83 21.97
N PHE A 83 -30.82 8.06 21.75
CA PHE A 83 -29.50 8.61 21.42
C PHE A 83 -29.38 8.96 19.93
N SER A 84 -28.65 10.03 19.66
CA SER A 84 -28.26 10.47 18.32
C SER A 84 -26.75 10.31 18.15
N TYR A 85 -26.31 10.16 16.90
CA TYR A 85 -24.94 9.84 16.54
C TYR A 85 -24.40 10.89 15.59
N GLN A 86 -23.14 11.27 15.77
CA GLN A 86 -22.42 12.14 14.86
C GLN A 86 -21.03 11.54 14.61
N TRP A 87 -20.85 10.95 13.44
CA TRP A 87 -19.59 10.36 13.03
C TRP A 87 -18.66 11.41 12.40
N SER A 88 -17.35 11.20 12.49
CA SER A 88 -16.36 12.01 11.75
C SER A 88 -16.50 11.89 10.23
N THR A 89 -17.18 10.84 9.74
CA THR A 89 -17.56 10.68 8.33
C THR A 89 -18.71 11.59 7.91
N GLY A 90 -19.43 12.20 8.87
CA GLY A 90 -20.64 12.98 8.65
C GLY A 90 -21.93 12.16 8.66
N GLU A 91 -21.84 10.85 8.87
CA GLU A 91 -23.01 9.98 9.05
C GLU A 91 -23.64 10.17 10.44
N ASN A 92 -24.93 9.84 10.56
CA ASN A 92 -25.71 9.92 11.80
C ASN A 92 -26.43 8.60 12.17
N SER A 93 -26.13 7.51 11.46
CA SER A 93 -26.65 6.18 11.79
C SER A 93 -25.97 5.63 13.04
N PRO A 94 -26.61 4.73 13.80
CA PRO A 94 -25.97 4.05 14.93
C PRO A 94 -24.82 3.12 14.51
N VAL A 95 -24.83 2.70 13.24
CA VAL A 95 -23.87 1.75 12.66
C VAL A 95 -23.38 2.30 11.33
N ILE A 96 -22.08 2.18 11.08
CA ILE A 96 -21.46 2.49 9.78
C ILE A 96 -20.64 1.29 9.28
N ASN A 97 -20.43 1.22 7.96
CA ASN A 97 -19.67 0.15 7.32
C ASN A 97 -18.55 0.72 6.47
N LEU A 98 -17.30 0.36 6.78
CA LEU A 98 -16.14 0.69 5.97
C LEU A 98 -15.92 -0.45 4.95
N THR A 99 -16.15 -0.16 3.68
CA THR A 99 -16.12 -1.16 2.59
C THR A 99 -14.91 -1.04 1.67
N GLN A 100 -14.27 0.13 1.64
CA GLN A 100 -13.15 0.39 0.74
C GLN A 100 -11.81 0.19 1.45
N PRO A 101 -10.76 -0.27 0.74
CA PRO A 101 -9.41 -0.22 1.25
C PRO A 101 -8.99 1.19 1.65
N GLY A 102 -8.30 1.31 2.78
CA GLY A 102 -7.85 2.59 3.29
C GLY A 102 -7.38 2.54 4.73
N ILE A 103 -6.83 3.67 5.18
CA ILE A 103 -6.47 3.93 6.57
C ILE A 103 -7.45 4.99 7.06
N TYR A 104 -8.15 4.70 8.15
CA TYR A 104 -9.25 5.49 8.68
C TYR A 104 -9.02 5.81 10.15
N ASP A 105 -9.19 7.09 10.50
CA ASP A 105 -9.28 7.57 11.88
C ASP A 105 -10.74 7.97 12.13
N ILE A 106 -11.51 7.08 12.73
CA ILE A 106 -12.96 7.26 12.91
C ILE A 106 -13.25 7.65 14.34
N SER A 107 -14.12 8.65 14.52
CA SER A 107 -14.68 8.96 15.84
C SER A 107 -16.19 9.13 15.76
N VAL A 108 -16.87 8.78 16.84
CA VAL A 108 -18.31 8.98 17.01
C VAL A 108 -18.56 9.79 18.27
N ASN A 109 -19.44 10.77 18.17
CA ASN A 109 -20.02 11.44 19.33
C ASN A 109 -21.48 10.98 19.46
N VAL A 110 -21.83 10.40 20.61
CA VAL A 110 -23.20 10.01 20.95
C VAL A 110 -23.77 10.96 21.96
N PHE A 111 -25.03 11.38 21.79
CA PHE A 111 -25.69 12.31 22.70
C PHE A 111 -27.17 12.02 22.89
N TYR A 112 -27.70 12.31 24.08
CA TYR A 112 -29.11 12.17 24.41
C TYR A 112 -29.83 13.52 24.37
N ALA A 113 -31.00 13.57 23.71
CA ALA A 113 -31.82 14.78 23.54
C ALA A 113 -31.07 15.96 22.88
N THR A 114 -31.48 17.21 23.12
CA THR A 114 -30.84 18.40 22.54
C THR A 114 -29.32 18.34 22.75
N PRO A 115 -28.48 18.79 21.78
CA PRO A 115 -27.14 18.23 21.48
C PRO A 115 -26.08 18.17 22.60
N ASP A 116 -26.35 18.67 23.81
CA ASP A 116 -25.33 18.93 24.83
C ASP A 116 -25.72 18.47 26.25
N MET A 117 -26.79 17.69 26.43
CA MET A 117 -27.23 17.30 27.78
C MET A 117 -26.38 16.17 28.39
N CYS A 118 -26.11 15.12 27.63
CA CYS A 118 -25.20 14.04 28.02
C CYS A 118 -24.59 13.42 26.76
N SER A 119 -23.26 13.42 26.67
CA SER A 119 -22.54 12.92 25.50
C SER A 119 -21.33 12.07 25.87
N ALA A 120 -20.99 11.16 24.97
CA ALA A 120 -19.78 10.35 25.05
C ALA A 120 -19.14 10.28 23.67
N LYS A 121 -17.81 10.20 23.64
CA LYS A 121 -17.03 10.11 22.41
C LYS A 121 -16.10 8.93 22.48
N ASP A 122 -15.96 8.23 21.36
CA ASP A 122 -14.91 7.25 21.18
C ASP A 122 -14.23 7.38 19.80
N THR A 123 -13.01 6.86 19.68
CA THR A 123 -12.16 6.95 18.48
C THR A 123 -11.42 5.64 18.25
N VAL A 124 -11.39 5.18 17.00
CA VAL A 124 -10.72 3.95 16.58
C VAL A 124 -9.92 4.15 15.29
N HIS A 125 -8.75 3.50 15.18
CA HIS A 125 -7.91 3.47 13.99
C HIS A 125 -8.15 2.15 13.24
N ILE A 126 -8.62 2.25 12.00
CA ILE A 126 -8.95 1.09 11.15
C ILE A 126 -8.08 1.10 9.90
N LYS A 127 -7.44 -0.01 9.60
CA LYS A 127 -6.72 -0.24 8.33
C LYS A 127 -7.38 -1.40 7.60
N ILE A 128 -7.87 -1.13 6.39
CA ILE A 128 -8.39 -2.14 5.46
C ILE A 128 -7.39 -2.16 4.30
N ILE A 129 -6.47 -3.14 4.30
CA ILE A 129 -5.38 -3.21 3.32
C ILE A 129 -5.43 -4.59 2.67
N PRO A 130 -5.74 -4.72 1.37
CA PRO A 130 -5.84 -5.99 0.67
C PRO A 130 -4.64 -6.92 0.92
N GLU A 131 -4.82 -8.22 0.68
CA GLU A 131 -3.67 -9.12 0.64
C GLU A 131 -2.74 -8.70 -0.52
N PRO A 132 -1.45 -8.47 -0.27
CA PRO A 132 -0.50 -8.13 -1.33
C PRO A 132 -0.32 -9.29 -2.31
N ILE A 133 -0.10 -8.97 -3.57
CA ILE A 133 0.09 -9.94 -4.66
C ILE A 133 1.60 -10.12 -4.90
N PRO A 134 2.11 -11.35 -5.12
CA PRO A 134 3.51 -11.60 -5.50
C PRO A 134 3.89 -10.86 -6.79
N PRO A 135 4.84 -9.91 -6.77
CA PRO A 135 5.10 -9.08 -7.93
C PRO A 135 6.31 -9.51 -8.78
N LEU A 136 7.12 -10.48 -8.33
CA LEU A 136 8.37 -10.85 -8.99
C LEU A 136 8.21 -12.13 -9.85
N PRO A 137 8.96 -12.24 -10.96
CA PRO A 137 9.05 -13.50 -11.70
C PRO A 137 9.93 -14.51 -10.96
N ASP A 138 9.73 -15.82 -11.18
CA ASP A 138 10.53 -16.87 -10.54
C ASP A 138 12.03 -16.75 -10.84
N THR A 139 12.37 -16.50 -12.11
CA THR A 139 13.76 -16.40 -12.58
C THR A 139 13.95 -15.30 -13.62
N LEU A 140 15.07 -14.60 -13.53
CA LEU A 140 15.51 -13.58 -14.48
C LEU A 140 16.90 -13.92 -15.02
N PHE A 141 17.09 -13.71 -16.32
CA PHE A 141 18.38 -13.83 -16.99
C PHE A 141 18.80 -12.48 -17.57
N MET A 142 20.05 -12.08 -17.35
CA MET A 142 20.60 -10.85 -17.91
C MET A 142 22.12 -10.92 -18.10
N CYS A 143 22.63 -10.19 -19.07
CA CYS A 143 24.06 -9.97 -19.23
C CYS A 143 24.58 -8.98 -18.19
N ALA A 144 25.84 -9.11 -17.78
CA ALA A 144 26.49 -8.22 -16.80
C ALA A 144 26.40 -6.72 -17.14
N HIS A 145 26.45 -6.38 -18.43
CA HIS A 145 26.37 -5.00 -18.92
C HIS A 145 24.93 -4.48 -19.10
N GLN A 146 23.91 -5.31 -18.88
CA GLN A 146 22.52 -4.92 -19.03
C GLN A 146 21.99 -4.35 -17.72
N ALA A 147 20.92 -3.56 -17.83
CA ALA A 147 20.10 -3.18 -16.69
C ALA A 147 18.73 -3.90 -16.76
N ARG A 148 18.18 -4.20 -15.58
CA ARG A 148 16.82 -4.73 -15.41
C ARG A 148 16.13 -3.98 -14.28
N ILE A 149 14.84 -3.73 -14.45
CA ILE A 149 14.00 -3.11 -13.41
C ILE A 149 13.09 -4.21 -12.88
N LEU A 150 13.16 -4.44 -11.57
CA LEU A 150 12.18 -5.23 -10.84
C LEU A 150 11.14 -4.28 -10.25
N THR A 151 9.86 -4.62 -10.41
CA THR A 151 8.74 -3.87 -9.83
C THR A 151 8.07 -4.70 -8.77
N ALA A 152 7.73 -4.06 -7.65
CA ALA A 152 6.95 -4.63 -6.56
C ALA A 152 5.55 -3.98 -6.45
N GLU A 153 5.08 -3.34 -7.53
CA GLU A 153 3.83 -2.59 -7.53
C GLU A 153 2.61 -3.44 -7.14
N GLN A 154 1.82 -2.88 -6.23
CA GLN A 154 0.50 -3.34 -5.82
C GLN A 154 -0.57 -2.53 -6.56
N PRO A 155 -1.32 -3.13 -7.51
CA PRO A 155 -2.27 -2.41 -8.35
C PRO A 155 -3.26 -1.58 -7.52
N ASN A 156 -3.37 -0.28 -7.81
CA ASN A 156 -4.27 0.70 -7.17
C ASN A 156 -4.02 1.01 -5.67
N TYR A 157 -3.07 0.35 -5.01
CA TYR A 157 -2.94 0.42 -3.54
C TYR A 157 -1.51 0.64 -3.04
N ASN A 158 -0.58 1.04 -3.92
CA ASN A 158 0.84 1.23 -3.57
C ASN A 158 1.10 2.08 -2.31
N ASN A 159 0.26 3.09 -2.05
CA ASN A 159 0.37 3.98 -0.89
C ASN A 159 -0.07 3.34 0.43
N LEU A 160 -0.66 2.14 0.40
CA LEU A 160 -1.09 1.39 1.58
C LEU A 160 -0.01 0.40 2.07
N TYR A 161 1.08 0.22 1.32
CA TYR A 161 2.14 -0.73 1.65
C TYR A 161 3.49 -0.06 1.81
N ASN A 162 4.32 -0.67 2.65
CA ASN A 162 5.75 -0.38 2.75
C ASN A 162 6.56 -1.50 2.09
N PHE A 163 7.58 -1.12 1.32
CA PHE A 163 8.44 -2.04 0.59
C PHE A 163 9.84 -2.06 1.18
N ILE A 164 10.44 -3.24 1.30
CA ILE A 164 11.82 -3.40 1.74
C ILE A 164 12.48 -4.47 0.87
N TRP A 165 13.41 -4.05 0.01
CA TRP A 165 14.21 -4.94 -0.81
C TRP A 165 15.43 -5.45 -0.03
N SER A 166 15.94 -6.63 -0.39
CA SER A 166 17.17 -7.20 0.19
C SER A 166 18.42 -6.33 -0.03
N THR A 167 18.35 -5.39 -0.97
CA THR A 167 19.38 -4.38 -1.22
C THR A 167 19.26 -3.12 -0.36
N GLY A 168 18.22 -3.03 0.48
CA GLY A 168 17.92 -1.87 1.32
C GLY A 168 17.08 -0.79 0.62
N ASN A 169 16.72 -0.98 -0.66
CA ASN A 169 15.79 -0.09 -1.36
C ASN A 169 14.37 -0.19 -0.74
N SER A 170 13.62 0.91 -0.70
CA SER A 170 12.25 0.96 -0.18
C SER A 170 11.20 1.50 -1.16
N SER A 171 11.59 1.66 -2.43
CA SER A 171 10.71 2.07 -3.53
C SER A 171 9.90 0.87 -4.05
N THR A 172 8.86 1.15 -4.82
CA THR A 172 8.13 0.13 -5.60
C THR A 172 8.98 -0.45 -6.73
N MET A 173 10.13 0.14 -7.05
CA MET A 173 11.02 -0.32 -8.12
C MET A 173 12.47 -0.45 -7.65
N GLN A 174 13.14 -1.49 -8.14
CA GLN A 174 14.58 -1.70 -7.97
C GLN A 174 15.26 -1.90 -9.34
N THR A 175 16.23 -1.05 -9.65
CA THR A 175 17.10 -1.23 -10.82
C THR A 175 18.31 -2.08 -10.44
N LEU A 176 18.53 -3.13 -11.22
CA LEU A 176 19.74 -3.96 -11.22
C LEU A 176 20.58 -3.54 -12.42
N SER A 177 21.82 -3.10 -12.18
CA SER A 177 22.80 -2.76 -13.21
C SER A 177 24.20 -3.10 -12.74
N ASP A 178 25.13 -3.23 -13.69
CA ASP A 178 26.57 -3.42 -13.42
C ASP A 178 26.86 -4.58 -12.47
N MET A 179 26.05 -5.65 -12.56
CA MET A 179 26.18 -6.83 -11.72
C MET A 179 27.30 -7.72 -12.26
N SER A 180 28.12 -8.25 -11.37
CA SER A 180 29.12 -9.25 -11.76
C SER A 180 28.43 -10.56 -12.18
N PRO A 181 29.02 -11.34 -13.09
CA PRO A 181 28.50 -12.67 -13.42
C PRO A 181 28.34 -13.54 -12.17
N GLY A 182 27.20 -14.21 -12.04
CA GLY A 182 26.85 -14.97 -10.85
C GLY A 182 25.36 -15.20 -10.70
N ILE A 183 24.98 -15.89 -9.62
CA ILE A 183 23.60 -16.15 -9.26
C ILE A 183 23.27 -15.35 -8.01
N TYR A 184 22.20 -14.55 -8.09
CA TYR A 184 21.71 -13.72 -7.00
C TYR A 184 20.27 -14.10 -6.66
N VAL A 185 19.88 -13.90 -5.41
CA VAL A 185 18.49 -13.96 -4.98
C VAL A 185 18.10 -12.57 -4.51
N ILE A 186 17.19 -11.93 -5.23
CA ILE A 186 16.66 -10.62 -4.87
C ILE A 186 15.28 -10.85 -4.25
N GLN A 187 15.08 -10.28 -3.07
CA GLN A 187 13.85 -10.47 -2.30
C GLN A 187 13.24 -9.10 -1.99
N VAL A 188 11.90 -9.04 -1.99
CA VAL A 188 11.13 -7.89 -1.52
C VAL A 188 10.18 -8.34 -0.42
N LYS A 189 10.13 -7.56 0.66
CA LYS A 189 9.13 -7.67 1.72
C LYS A 189 8.11 -6.55 1.55
N ILE A 190 6.84 -6.91 1.47
CA ILE A 190 5.70 -5.99 1.28
C ILE A 190 4.87 -6.03 2.56
N ILE A 191 4.75 -4.89 3.24
CA ILE A 191 4.17 -4.79 4.58
C ILE A 191 2.92 -3.91 4.51
N GLY A 192 1.76 -4.49 4.79
CA GLY A 192 0.47 -3.82 4.99
C GLY A 192 -0.10 -4.19 6.36
N CYS A 193 -1.31 -4.74 6.39
CA CYS A 193 -1.80 -5.46 7.58
C CYS A 193 -1.13 -6.84 7.72
N ASP A 194 -1.02 -7.55 6.60
CA ASP A 194 -0.18 -8.74 6.48
C ASP A 194 1.17 -8.41 5.86
N THR A 195 2.06 -9.39 5.94
CA THR A 195 3.38 -9.31 5.34
C THR A 195 3.54 -10.41 4.31
N LEU A 196 3.76 -10.02 3.06
CA LEU A 196 4.20 -10.93 2.01
C LEU A 196 5.69 -10.74 1.76
N THR A 197 6.36 -11.84 1.42
CA THR A 197 7.71 -11.80 0.91
C THR A 197 7.73 -12.54 -0.41
N ASP A 198 8.33 -11.92 -1.42
CA ASP A 198 8.52 -12.52 -2.74
C ASP A 198 9.98 -12.41 -3.16
N SER A 199 10.45 -13.35 -3.97
CA SER A 199 11.85 -13.42 -4.37
C SER A 199 12.02 -13.93 -5.78
N THR A 200 13.02 -13.39 -6.47
CA THR A 200 13.42 -13.83 -7.80
C THR A 200 14.88 -14.27 -7.80
N LYS A 201 15.18 -15.34 -8.56
CA LYS A 201 16.56 -15.74 -8.85
C LYS A 201 17.05 -15.01 -10.10
N VAL A 202 18.10 -14.22 -9.94
CA VAL A 202 18.74 -13.49 -11.04
C VAL A 202 20.04 -14.20 -11.42
N THR A 203 20.11 -14.69 -12.65
CA THR A 203 21.33 -15.26 -13.23
C THR A 203 21.96 -14.22 -14.13
N VAL A 204 23.17 -13.78 -13.76
CA VAL A 204 23.97 -12.80 -14.49
C VAL A 204 25.08 -13.52 -15.22
N GLU A 205 25.14 -13.39 -16.54
CA GLU A 205 26.13 -14.05 -17.38
C GLU A 205 27.16 -13.05 -17.93
N SER A 206 28.40 -13.52 -18.16
CA SER A 206 29.37 -12.77 -18.96
C SER A 206 29.01 -12.96 -20.43
N CYS A 207 28.56 -11.88 -21.04
CA CYS A 207 28.23 -11.83 -22.46
C CYS A 207 29.33 -11.16 -23.27
N ASP A 208 30.57 -11.17 -22.78
CA ASP A 208 31.69 -10.56 -23.50
C ASP A 208 31.95 -11.35 -24.80
N ILE A 209 31.97 -10.65 -25.93
CA ILE A 209 32.25 -11.26 -27.22
C ILE A 209 33.75 -11.42 -27.44
N THR A 210 34.13 -12.50 -28.11
CA THR A 210 35.48 -12.70 -28.62
C THR A 210 35.46 -12.73 -30.14
N ILE A 211 36.13 -11.76 -30.77
CA ILE A 211 36.23 -11.65 -32.22
C ILE A 211 37.59 -12.22 -32.65
N PRO A 212 37.65 -13.33 -33.40
CA PRO A 212 38.92 -13.83 -33.91
C PRO A 212 39.48 -12.88 -34.97
N ASN A 213 40.80 -12.90 -35.15
CA ASN A 213 41.50 -12.11 -36.17
C ASN A 213 41.95 -12.96 -37.38
N VAL A 214 41.70 -14.27 -37.35
CA VAL A 214 42.03 -15.21 -38.42
C VAL A 214 41.02 -16.35 -38.45
N PHE A 215 40.72 -16.87 -39.65
CA PHE A 215 40.01 -18.13 -39.84
C PHE A 215 40.49 -18.81 -41.13
N THR A 216 40.30 -20.12 -41.23
CA THR A 216 40.88 -21.01 -42.24
C THR A 216 39.80 -21.79 -42.97
N PRO A 217 39.12 -21.20 -43.98
CA PRO A 217 38.06 -21.90 -44.72
C PRO A 217 38.64 -22.94 -45.68
N ASN A 218 39.08 -24.09 -45.16
CA ASN A 218 39.67 -25.22 -45.90
C ASN A 218 38.79 -26.48 -45.88
N GLY A 219 37.67 -26.47 -45.16
CA GLY A 219 36.70 -27.54 -45.06
C GLY A 219 37.09 -28.68 -44.12
N ASP A 220 38.05 -28.46 -43.21
CA ASP A 220 38.45 -29.45 -42.20
C ASP A 220 37.56 -29.46 -40.94
N GLY A 221 36.60 -28.55 -40.86
CA GLY A 221 35.67 -28.35 -39.75
C GLY A 221 36.20 -27.43 -38.65
N ILE A 222 37.42 -26.91 -38.76
CA ILE A 222 38.09 -26.11 -37.74
C ILE A 222 38.30 -24.69 -38.26
N ASN A 223 37.67 -23.71 -37.60
CA ASN A 223 37.75 -22.30 -37.98
C ASN A 223 37.42 -22.04 -39.47
N ASP A 224 36.51 -22.82 -40.04
CA ASP A 224 36.08 -22.66 -41.44
C ASP A 224 35.22 -21.43 -41.68
N GLN A 225 34.69 -20.85 -40.60
CA GLN A 225 33.80 -19.70 -40.63
C GLN A 225 34.29 -18.64 -39.65
N PHE A 226 33.97 -17.39 -39.95
CA PHE A 226 34.21 -16.27 -39.06
C PHE A 226 33.20 -16.26 -37.90
N GLN A 227 33.40 -17.18 -36.96
CA GLN A 227 32.57 -17.32 -35.76
C GLN A 227 33.00 -16.33 -34.68
N ILE A 228 32.04 -15.61 -34.10
CA ILE A 228 32.25 -14.69 -32.99
C ILE A 228 31.60 -15.33 -31.76
N THR A 229 32.39 -15.58 -30.71
CA THR A 229 31.89 -16.20 -29.48
C THR A 229 30.94 -15.26 -28.74
N ASN A 230 29.86 -15.80 -28.14
CA ASN A 230 28.84 -15.08 -27.38
C ASN A 230 28.01 -14.07 -28.21
N LEU A 231 27.99 -14.20 -29.53
CA LEU A 231 27.20 -13.32 -30.39
C LEU A 231 25.67 -13.56 -30.25
N GLU A 232 25.28 -14.75 -29.80
CA GLU A 232 23.88 -15.13 -29.53
C GLU A 232 23.18 -14.24 -28.48
N TYR A 233 23.94 -13.59 -27.60
CA TYR A 233 23.41 -12.62 -26.62
C TYR A 233 23.07 -11.26 -27.24
N TYR A 234 23.44 -11.03 -28.50
CA TYR A 234 23.24 -9.78 -29.24
C TYR A 234 22.38 -10.01 -30.49
N PRO A 235 21.09 -10.36 -30.33
CA PRO A 235 20.20 -10.47 -31.47
C PRO A 235 20.14 -9.14 -32.22
N ASN A 236 20.04 -9.22 -33.54
CA ASN A 236 20.12 -8.08 -34.46
C ASN A 236 21.53 -7.45 -34.56
N SER A 237 22.59 -8.21 -34.26
CA SER A 237 23.96 -7.78 -34.55
C SER A 237 24.15 -7.56 -36.05
N GLU A 238 24.74 -6.43 -36.45
CA GLU A 238 25.07 -6.16 -37.86
C GLU A 238 26.55 -6.33 -38.09
N ILE A 239 26.94 -7.03 -39.15
CA ILE A 239 28.33 -7.08 -39.59
C ILE A 239 28.46 -6.61 -41.03
N LYS A 240 29.51 -5.83 -41.29
CA LYS A 240 29.93 -5.41 -42.64
C LYS A 240 31.41 -5.69 -42.79
N ILE A 241 31.79 -6.33 -43.89
CA ILE A 241 33.19 -6.67 -44.18
C ILE A 241 33.60 -5.99 -45.48
N TYR A 242 34.81 -5.45 -45.49
CA TYR A 242 35.37 -4.64 -46.56
C TYR A 242 36.74 -5.18 -46.98
N ASN A 243 37.05 -5.05 -48.27
CA ASN A 243 38.41 -5.29 -48.77
C ASN A 243 39.33 -4.07 -48.53
N ARG A 244 40.62 -4.22 -48.85
CA ARG A 244 41.65 -3.17 -48.69
C ARG A 244 41.40 -1.85 -49.43
N TRP A 245 40.47 -1.83 -50.39
CA TRP A 245 40.10 -0.62 -51.13
C TRP A 245 38.80 0.01 -50.61
N GLY A 246 38.26 -0.47 -49.49
CA GLY A 246 37.02 0.04 -48.90
C GLY A 246 35.74 -0.46 -49.59
N LYS A 247 35.83 -1.44 -50.49
CA LYS A 247 34.64 -2.06 -51.10
C LYS A 247 34.06 -3.08 -50.12
N LYS A 248 32.77 -2.95 -49.79
CA LYS A 248 32.01 -3.93 -49.01
C LYS A 248 31.91 -5.25 -49.79
N ILE A 249 32.29 -6.35 -49.16
CA ILE A 249 32.29 -7.70 -49.76
C ILE A 249 31.29 -8.63 -49.09
N TYR A 250 30.91 -8.35 -47.85
CA TYR A 250 29.93 -9.12 -47.11
C TYR A 250 29.15 -8.20 -46.16
N GLU A 251 27.88 -8.52 -45.95
CA GLU A 251 27.06 -7.94 -44.91
C GLU A 251 26.05 -8.96 -44.39
N SER A 252 25.74 -8.87 -43.11
CA SER A 252 24.66 -9.64 -42.50
C SER A 252 24.01 -8.82 -41.40
N GLU A 253 22.68 -8.81 -41.41
CA GLU A 253 21.88 -8.47 -40.25
C GLU A 253 21.71 -9.74 -39.40
N ASN A 254 21.64 -9.57 -38.08
CA ASN A 254 21.61 -10.66 -37.11
C ASN A 254 22.65 -11.77 -37.41
N TYR A 255 23.91 -11.37 -37.62
CA TYR A 255 24.99 -12.28 -38.02
C TYR A 255 25.11 -13.51 -37.11
N GLN A 256 25.20 -14.70 -37.71
CA GLN A 256 25.21 -15.99 -36.99
C GLN A 256 26.60 -16.65 -36.98
N GLY A 257 27.67 -15.89 -37.28
CA GLY A 257 29.03 -16.46 -37.31
C GLY A 257 29.31 -17.34 -38.53
N ASN A 258 28.53 -17.22 -39.61
CA ASN A 258 28.48 -18.17 -40.72
C ASN A 258 29.21 -17.71 -41.99
N TRP A 259 29.96 -16.60 -41.97
CA TRP A 259 30.73 -16.19 -43.14
C TRP A 259 31.91 -17.12 -43.37
N ASN A 260 31.94 -17.77 -44.52
CA ASN A 260 32.92 -18.79 -44.94
C ASN A 260 34.13 -18.22 -45.70
N GLY A 261 34.23 -16.89 -45.88
CA GLY A 261 35.36 -16.32 -46.59
C GLY A 261 35.41 -16.68 -48.08
N ASP A 262 34.27 -16.61 -48.78
CA ASP A 262 34.14 -16.71 -50.26
C ASP A 262 34.81 -15.54 -51.01
N VAL A 263 36.07 -15.29 -50.69
CA VAL A 263 36.92 -14.19 -51.16
C VAL A 263 38.36 -14.70 -51.34
N THR A 264 39.24 -13.89 -51.92
CA THR A 264 40.66 -14.26 -52.03
C THR A 264 41.32 -14.32 -50.65
N GLU A 265 42.39 -15.09 -50.51
CA GLU A 265 43.23 -15.03 -49.32
C GLU A 265 43.72 -13.59 -49.06
N GLY A 266 43.76 -13.19 -47.80
CA GLY A 266 44.24 -11.87 -47.38
C GLY A 266 43.51 -11.30 -46.17
N THR A 267 43.88 -10.06 -45.83
CA THR A 267 43.29 -9.32 -44.72
C THR A 267 42.13 -8.44 -45.17
N TYR A 268 41.04 -8.54 -44.42
CA TYR A 268 39.80 -7.78 -44.59
C TYR A 268 39.50 -6.97 -43.33
N PHE A 269 38.63 -5.97 -43.46
CA PHE A 269 38.25 -5.07 -42.38
C PHE A 269 36.78 -5.30 -42.06
N TYR A 270 36.43 -5.46 -40.78
CA TYR A 270 35.05 -5.59 -40.35
C TYR A 270 34.60 -4.40 -39.52
N ILE A 271 33.32 -4.10 -39.63
CA ILE A 271 32.56 -3.25 -38.70
C ILE A 271 31.45 -4.15 -38.16
N LEU A 272 31.49 -4.45 -36.86
CA LEU A 272 30.47 -5.19 -36.14
C LEU A 272 29.74 -4.24 -35.21
N ARG A 273 28.43 -4.12 -35.35
CA ARG A 273 27.56 -3.31 -34.49
C ARG A 273 26.69 -4.22 -33.63
N LEU A 274 26.76 -4.03 -32.31
CA LEU A 274 25.98 -4.77 -31.33
C LEU A 274 25.03 -3.83 -30.58
N ASN A 275 23.86 -4.34 -30.22
CA ASN A 275 22.92 -3.65 -29.34
C ASN A 275 23.06 -4.17 -27.91
N TYR A 276 23.57 -3.32 -27.01
CA TYR A 276 23.78 -3.64 -25.60
C TYR A 276 22.52 -3.47 -24.74
N GLY A 277 21.38 -3.10 -25.35
CA GLY A 277 20.13 -2.80 -24.66
C GLY A 277 19.96 -1.30 -24.36
N ASN A 278 18.74 -0.88 -24.02
CA ASN A 278 18.39 0.51 -23.66
C ASN A 278 18.87 1.58 -24.68
N GLY A 279 18.93 1.22 -25.96
CA GLY A 279 19.39 2.11 -27.03
C GLY A 279 20.90 2.30 -27.11
N THR A 280 21.69 1.60 -26.28
CA THR A 280 23.15 1.62 -26.35
C THR A 280 23.64 0.71 -27.48
N LEU A 281 24.25 1.31 -28.50
CA LEU A 281 24.91 0.62 -29.59
C LEU A 281 26.43 0.68 -29.39
N LYS A 282 27.11 -0.43 -29.64
CA LYS A 282 28.59 -0.48 -29.63
C LYS A 282 29.09 -1.00 -30.96
N GLU A 283 30.10 -0.33 -31.50
CA GLU A 283 30.76 -0.73 -32.74
C GLU A 283 32.17 -1.25 -32.46
N PHE A 284 32.49 -2.38 -33.07
CA PHE A 284 33.81 -2.98 -33.07
C PHE A 284 34.38 -2.88 -34.48
N HIS A 285 35.59 -2.35 -34.56
CA HIS A 285 36.34 -2.18 -35.80
C HIS A 285 37.60 -3.02 -35.69
N GLY A 286 37.88 -3.81 -36.71
CA GLY A 286 39.06 -4.68 -36.68
C GLY A 286 39.37 -5.30 -38.02
N THR A 287 40.38 -6.17 -38.01
CA THR A 287 40.80 -6.93 -39.18
C THR A 287 40.52 -8.41 -38.98
N ILE A 288 40.23 -9.09 -40.09
CA ILE A 288 40.07 -10.53 -40.17
C ILE A 288 40.90 -11.04 -41.33
N THR A 289 41.79 -12.00 -41.06
CA THR A 289 42.64 -12.63 -42.07
C THR A 289 42.01 -13.94 -42.52
N VAL A 290 41.74 -14.06 -43.82
CA VAL A 290 41.31 -15.30 -44.45
C VAL A 290 42.58 -16.01 -44.93
N LEU A 291 42.89 -17.17 -44.34
CA LEU A 291 44.01 -18.02 -44.76
C LEU A 291 43.48 -19.27 -45.47
N LYS A 292 43.93 -19.52 -46.71
CA LYS A 292 43.52 -20.69 -47.49
C LYS A 292 44.74 -21.57 -47.72
N ASN A 293 44.72 -22.77 -47.17
CA ASN A 293 45.74 -23.80 -47.39
C ASN A 293 45.25 -24.82 -48.42
#